data_AF-A0A3D2KN60-F1
#
_entry.id   AF-A0A3D2KN60-F1
#
_cell.length_a   1.000
_cell.length_b   1.000
_cell.length_c   1.000
_cell.angle_alpha   90.00
_cell.angle_beta   90.00
_cell.angle_gamma   90.00
#
_symmetry.space_group_name_H-M   'P 1'
#
loop_
_entity.id
_entity.type
_entity.pdbx_description
1 polymer ?
#
loop_
_entity_poly.entity_id
_entity_poly.type
_entity_poly.pdbx_seq_one_letter_code
_entity_poly.pdbx_strand_id
1 'polypeptide(L)'
;MSRQVPARRRPVGFRGTSLETARAAGPQRATASLGHPAGPEVHSGPREGPVFLGFRAAAPDGSEDTASTASRRVGPAPEDPAGPGPSSDSGRERAVALLHGVAVGDALGSLTEGYWPPEIVAAYGGEISDFPADNGGTPPVRGGTGRPGGRRARRPRTTDDTAFTLLVGHSITACGRVDEDDIVRRILARPIPKWPGWEEFCSSWSRGEFQTRTGTGGAMRIAPVGILHPISPGPEQGPGGREGPQGPGSGESPDDLRRLIRDVTLATRASHNSPSSVAASAALAAAYSVLVDGGDADRALRAAVTAADLAEREWEGPDDLCPSVARRLRWVRANVGRGTSIAGLRGRGINPGFRAWEAVPAAFAIFLAHQSAREAILCATNLGGDADSVASMAGALAAALAPDSLPVEWVERALGRQKVSDLAEALYALRMGARRIRGTHRA
;
A
#
# COMPACT_ATOMS: atom_id res chain seq x y z
N MET A 1 51.05 0.07 -7.95
CA MET A 1 50.03 -0.83 -8.55
C MET A 1 48.66 -0.21 -8.34
N SER A 2 48.23 0.60 -9.30
CA SER A 2 47.08 1.50 -9.16
C SER A 2 45.81 0.86 -9.71
N ARG A 3 44.75 0.88 -8.90
CA ARG A 3 43.43 0.28 -9.18
C ARG A 3 42.66 1.14 -10.19
N GLN A 4 42.16 0.52 -11.26
CA GLN A 4 41.24 1.14 -12.21
C GLN A 4 39.83 1.25 -11.61
N VAL A 5 39.24 2.43 -11.77
CA VAL A 5 37.84 2.77 -11.47
C VAL A 5 37.01 2.57 -12.75
N PRO A 6 35.80 1.96 -12.72
CA PRO A 6 34.97 1.86 -13.92
C PRO A 6 34.30 3.20 -14.24
N ALA A 7 34.31 3.55 -15.53
CA ALA A 7 33.85 4.82 -16.07
C ALA A 7 32.33 4.99 -16.00
N ARG A 8 31.89 6.18 -15.57
CA ARG A 8 30.50 6.67 -15.65
C ARG A 8 30.08 6.81 -17.12
N ARG A 9 28.94 6.22 -17.51
CA ARG A 9 28.32 6.46 -18.82
C ARG A 9 27.75 7.90 -18.88
N ARG A 10 28.16 8.66 -19.90
CA ARG A 10 27.61 9.98 -20.25
C ARG A 10 26.38 9.82 -21.17
N PRO A 11 25.41 10.76 -21.16
CA PRO A 11 24.27 10.72 -22.05
C PRO A 11 24.67 11.06 -23.49
N VAL A 12 24.07 10.38 -24.45
CA VAL A 12 24.29 10.59 -25.89
C VAL A 12 23.56 11.84 -26.34
N GLY A 13 24.31 12.80 -26.87
CA GLY A 13 23.80 14.07 -27.39
C GLY A 13 23.13 13.92 -28.75
N PHE A 14 22.04 14.67 -28.91
CA PHE A 14 21.35 14.94 -30.15
C PHE A 14 22.32 15.55 -31.19
N ARG A 15 22.38 14.97 -32.40
CA ARG A 15 22.92 15.66 -33.59
C ARG A 15 21.83 15.69 -34.65
N GLY A 16 21.44 16.91 -35.01
CA GLY A 16 20.61 17.17 -36.18
C GLY A 16 21.41 17.00 -37.47
N THR A 17 20.72 16.52 -38.49
CA THR A 17 21.10 16.72 -39.90
C THR A 17 19.87 17.22 -40.64
N SER A 18 20.07 18.34 -41.31
CA SER A 18 19.09 19.13 -42.04
C SER A 18 18.71 18.49 -43.38
N LEU A 19 17.41 18.53 -43.66
CA LEU A 19 16.72 18.75 -44.94
C LEU A 19 17.49 18.57 -46.26
N GLU A 20 16.97 17.67 -47.10
CA GLU A 20 16.74 17.96 -48.51
C GLU A 20 15.47 17.23 -49.04
N THR A 21 14.86 17.86 -50.03
CA THR A 21 13.44 17.90 -50.37
C THR A 21 12.96 16.85 -51.37
N ALA A 22 11.71 16.38 -51.23
CA ALA A 22 10.88 15.97 -52.37
C ALA A 22 9.40 16.33 -52.13
N ARG A 23 8.79 16.92 -53.15
CA ARG A 23 7.50 17.63 -53.16
C ARG A 23 6.27 16.70 -53.25
N ALA A 24 5.17 17.24 -52.68
CA ALA A 24 3.78 17.24 -53.16
C ALA A 24 2.92 15.97 -53.07
N ALA A 25 1.91 16.02 -52.18
CA ALA A 25 0.49 15.91 -52.54
C ALA A 25 -0.38 16.37 -51.35
N GLY A 26 -1.17 17.44 -51.54
CA GLY A 26 -2.16 17.94 -50.58
C GLY A 26 -3.48 17.15 -50.63
N PRO A 27 -4.38 17.36 -49.64
CA PRO A 27 -5.40 16.39 -49.28
C PRO A 27 -6.70 16.54 -50.09
N GLN A 28 -7.32 15.42 -50.44
CA GLN A 28 -8.70 15.37 -50.93
C GLN A 28 -9.66 14.96 -49.81
N ARG A 29 -10.71 15.77 -49.66
CA ARG A 29 -11.96 15.49 -48.93
C ARG A 29 -12.89 14.61 -49.78
N ALA A 30 -13.64 13.71 -49.12
CA ALA A 30 -15.03 13.29 -49.45
C ALA A 30 -15.46 12.28 -48.35
N THR A 31 -16.35 12.60 -47.39
CA THR A 31 -17.84 12.61 -47.39
C THR A 31 -18.54 11.27 -47.58
N ALA A 32 -19.31 10.86 -46.56
CA ALA A 32 -20.69 10.30 -46.56
C ALA A 32 -20.86 9.43 -45.30
N SER A 33 -21.99 9.29 -44.61
CA SER A 33 -23.32 9.91 -44.59
C SER A 33 -24.05 9.12 -43.51
N LEU A 34 -24.65 9.75 -42.48
CA LEU A 34 -25.74 9.14 -41.73
C LEU A 34 -26.70 10.25 -41.27
N GLY A 35 -27.94 10.14 -41.74
CA GLY A 35 -28.99 11.15 -41.60
C GLY A 35 -29.64 11.21 -40.22
N HIS A 36 -30.24 12.37 -39.97
CA HIS A 36 -31.24 12.61 -38.93
C HIS A 36 -32.61 12.00 -39.30
N PRO A 37 -33.45 11.73 -38.29
CA PRO A 37 -34.85 12.06 -38.35
C PRO A 37 -35.20 13.24 -37.43
N ALA A 38 -36.24 13.95 -37.86
CA ALA A 38 -36.77 15.20 -37.33
C ALA A 38 -37.35 15.10 -35.92
N GLY A 39 -37.34 16.22 -35.19
CA GLY A 39 -38.08 16.39 -33.94
C GLY A 39 -39.54 16.77 -34.15
N PRO A 40 -40.25 17.08 -33.05
CA PRO A 40 -41.29 18.08 -33.10
C PRO A 40 -41.09 19.20 -32.07
N GLU A 41 -41.25 20.42 -32.60
CA GLU A 41 -41.95 21.61 -32.11
C GLU A 41 -41.87 22.04 -30.63
N VAL A 42 -41.45 23.30 -30.51
CA VAL A 42 -41.47 24.15 -29.32
C VAL A 42 -42.85 24.79 -29.19
N HIS A 43 -43.51 24.60 -28.05
CA HIS A 43 -44.57 25.49 -27.57
C HIS A 43 -44.12 26.21 -26.29
N SER A 44 -44.25 27.54 -26.33
CA SER A 44 -43.98 28.53 -25.31
C SER A 44 -45.02 28.55 -24.17
N GLY A 45 -44.58 28.67 -22.92
CA GLY A 45 -45.41 28.92 -21.73
C GLY A 45 -44.58 29.01 -20.44
N PRO A 46 -45.03 29.71 -19.37
CA PRO A 46 -44.17 30.61 -18.59
C PRO A 46 -43.44 29.99 -17.39
N ARG A 47 -42.44 30.76 -16.94
CA ARG A 47 -41.57 30.56 -15.77
C ARG A 47 -42.37 30.40 -14.47
N GLU A 48 -42.14 29.31 -13.75
CA GLU A 48 -42.33 29.22 -12.30
C GLU A 48 -41.06 28.68 -11.65
N GLY A 49 -40.62 29.36 -10.58
CA GLY A 49 -39.33 29.13 -9.92
C GLY A 49 -39.31 27.90 -9.01
N PRO A 50 -38.11 27.46 -8.58
CA PRO A 50 -37.99 26.30 -7.70
C PRO A 50 -38.40 26.65 -6.26
N VAL A 51 -39.35 25.87 -5.75
CA VAL A 51 -39.78 25.80 -4.36
C VAL A 51 -38.64 25.25 -3.49
N PHE A 52 -38.12 26.09 -2.61
CA PHE A 52 -37.22 25.68 -1.52
C PHE A 52 -38.05 25.04 -0.41
N LEU A 53 -37.92 23.72 -0.19
CA LEU A 53 -38.40 23.07 1.03
C LEU A 53 -37.38 23.32 2.15
N GLY A 54 -37.61 24.37 2.92
CA GLY A 54 -36.92 24.63 4.18
C GLY A 54 -37.58 23.86 5.33
N PHE A 55 -36.88 22.90 5.91
CA PHE A 55 -37.23 22.36 7.22
C PHE A 55 -36.77 23.34 8.31
N ARG A 56 -37.73 23.99 8.96
CA ARG A 56 -37.54 24.86 10.12
C ARG A 56 -37.76 24.00 11.37
N ALA A 57 -36.69 23.77 12.14
CA ALA A 57 -36.79 23.20 13.48
C ALA A 57 -37.11 24.32 14.48
N ALA A 58 -38.12 24.08 15.30
CA ALA A 58 -38.61 24.99 16.34
C ALA A 58 -37.63 25.05 17.53
N ALA A 59 -37.44 26.25 18.05
CA ALA A 59 -36.80 26.51 19.34
C ALA A 59 -37.82 26.32 20.48
N PRO A 60 -37.35 26.05 21.71
CA PRO A 60 -38.01 26.50 22.91
C PRO A 60 -37.19 27.57 23.65
N ASP A 61 -37.89 28.61 24.11
CA ASP A 61 -37.53 29.39 25.31
C ASP A 61 -37.61 28.46 26.55
N GLY A 62 -37.06 28.72 27.73
CA GLY A 62 -36.42 29.86 28.37
C GLY A 62 -36.25 29.53 29.86
N SER A 63 -35.63 30.44 30.61
CA SER A 63 -35.43 30.50 32.08
C SER A 63 -34.19 29.82 32.70
N GLU A 64 -33.21 30.70 32.98
CA GLU A 64 -32.48 30.92 34.24
C GLU A 64 -32.17 29.75 35.17
N ASP A 65 -30.86 29.55 35.44
CA ASP A 65 -30.40 29.59 36.82
C ASP A 65 -28.91 29.97 36.91
N THR A 66 -28.61 30.93 37.78
CA THR A 66 -27.26 31.46 38.04
C THR A 66 -26.70 30.79 39.29
N ALA A 67 -25.71 29.93 39.13
CA ALA A 67 -24.98 29.36 40.26
C ALA A 67 -23.46 29.38 40.01
N SER A 68 -22.84 30.35 40.69
CA SER A 68 -21.41 30.40 41.02
C SER A 68 -20.89 29.05 41.49
N THR A 69 -19.82 28.53 40.89
CA THR A 69 -18.92 27.57 41.56
C THR A 69 -17.48 27.73 41.08
N ALA A 70 -16.59 27.66 42.07
CA ALA A 70 -15.18 27.99 42.03
C ALA A 70 -14.34 27.19 41.03
N SER A 71 -13.37 27.89 40.42
CA SER A 71 -12.25 27.33 39.67
C SER A 71 -11.45 26.36 40.54
N ARG A 72 -11.58 25.05 40.28
CA ARG A 72 -10.64 24.04 40.77
C ARG A 72 -9.56 23.86 39.70
N ARG A 73 -8.36 24.34 39.98
CA ARG A 73 -7.17 24.02 39.17
C ARG A 73 -6.95 22.52 39.20
N VAL A 74 -7.19 21.86 38.07
CA VAL A 74 -6.74 20.48 37.82
C VAL A 74 -5.26 20.57 37.48
N GLY A 75 -4.40 20.03 38.34
CA GLY A 75 -2.97 19.89 38.06
C GLY A 75 -2.73 18.96 36.87
N PRO A 76 -1.56 19.07 36.20
CA PRO A 76 -1.27 18.21 35.05
C PRO A 76 -1.25 16.74 35.49
N ALA A 77 -1.86 15.88 34.68
CA ALA A 77 -1.76 14.44 34.83
C ALA A 77 -0.28 14.01 34.76
N PRO A 78 0.14 12.99 35.53
CA PRO A 78 1.51 12.50 35.47
C PRO A 78 1.80 11.98 34.05
N GLU A 79 2.90 12.45 33.47
CA GLU A 79 3.42 11.95 32.21
C GLU A 79 3.77 10.47 32.38
N ASP A 80 3.14 9.62 31.56
CA ASP A 80 3.50 8.20 31.47
C ASP A 80 4.92 8.10 30.87
N PRO A 81 5.89 7.48 31.54
CA PRO A 81 7.24 7.39 31.03
C PRO A 81 7.21 6.51 29.77
N ALA A 82 7.71 7.03 28.65
CA ALA A 82 7.91 6.29 27.42
C ALA A 82 8.57 4.94 27.73
N GLY A 83 7.82 3.86 27.55
CA GLY A 83 8.27 2.51 27.90
C GLY A 83 9.58 2.14 27.17
N PRO A 84 10.40 1.24 27.74
CA PRO A 84 11.60 0.76 27.09
C PRO A 84 11.23 0.17 25.73
N GLY A 85 11.93 0.57 24.67
CA GLY A 85 11.71 0.04 23.33
C GLY A 85 11.76 -1.49 23.31
N PRO A 86 11.11 -2.14 22.32
CA PRO A 86 10.98 -3.60 22.30
C PRO A 86 12.33 -4.31 22.45
N SER A 87 12.33 -5.40 23.22
CA SER A 87 13.47 -6.31 23.28
C SER A 87 13.80 -6.82 21.88
N SER A 88 15.07 -7.13 21.60
CA SER A 88 15.50 -7.63 20.29
C SER A 88 14.72 -8.87 19.83
N ASP A 89 14.21 -9.67 20.76
CA ASP A 89 13.39 -10.84 20.45
C ASP A 89 11.98 -10.46 19.94
N SER A 90 11.36 -9.43 20.52
CA SER A 90 10.04 -8.98 20.07
C SER A 90 10.07 -8.30 18.69
N GLY A 91 11.15 -7.60 18.34
CA GLY A 91 11.29 -7.05 16.98
C GLY A 91 11.52 -8.13 15.92
N ARG A 92 12.27 -9.20 16.27
CA ARG A 92 12.46 -10.37 15.41
C ARG A 92 11.13 -11.07 15.14
N GLU A 93 10.34 -11.32 16.18
CA GLU A 93 9.02 -11.93 16.08
C GLU A 93 8.08 -11.12 15.17
N ARG A 94 8.05 -9.80 15.33
CA ARG A 94 7.23 -8.91 14.47
C ARG A 94 7.68 -8.92 13.02
N ALA A 95 8.98 -9.02 12.75
CA ALA A 95 9.49 -9.15 11.37
C ALA A 95 9.09 -10.49 10.73
N VAL A 96 9.09 -11.58 11.49
CA VAL A 96 8.59 -12.90 11.04
C VAL A 96 7.08 -12.84 10.76
N ALA A 97 6.31 -12.33 11.72
CA ALA A 97 4.87 -12.18 11.59
C ALA A 97 4.47 -11.30 10.41
N LEU A 98 5.23 -10.24 10.13
CA LEU A 98 5.04 -9.38 8.98
C LEU A 98 5.12 -10.17 7.66
N LEU A 99 6.20 -10.92 7.42
CA LEU A 99 6.34 -11.71 6.19
C LEU A 99 5.34 -12.87 6.10
N HIS A 100 4.93 -13.44 7.24
CA HIS A 100 3.82 -14.40 7.27
C HIS A 100 2.50 -13.72 6.88
N GLY A 101 2.23 -12.52 7.38
CA GLY A 101 1.04 -11.73 7.03
C GLY A 101 0.95 -11.40 5.55
N VAL A 102 2.09 -11.07 4.91
CA VAL A 102 2.18 -10.94 3.44
C VAL A 102 1.69 -12.21 2.75
N ALA A 103 2.28 -13.36 3.09
CA ALA A 103 2.01 -14.60 2.37
C ALA A 103 0.62 -15.17 2.62
N VAL A 104 0.13 -15.10 3.86
CA VAL A 104 -1.22 -15.55 4.21
C VAL A 104 -2.27 -14.64 3.58
N GLY A 105 -2.05 -13.32 3.62
CA GLY A 105 -2.93 -12.34 2.99
C GLY A 105 -3.01 -12.54 1.47
N ASP A 106 -1.87 -12.65 0.79
CA ASP A 106 -1.79 -12.98 -0.63
C ASP A 106 -2.56 -14.29 -0.94
N ALA A 107 -2.22 -15.37 -0.25
CA ALA A 107 -2.83 -16.67 -0.51
C ALA A 107 -4.36 -16.66 -0.34
N LEU A 108 -4.88 -16.05 0.73
CA LEU A 108 -6.32 -15.99 0.96
C LEU A 108 -7.02 -14.99 0.04
N GLY A 109 -6.44 -13.82 -0.18
CA GLY A 109 -6.99 -12.81 -1.09
C GLY A 109 -7.05 -13.27 -2.55
N SER A 110 -6.16 -14.19 -2.96
CA SER A 110 -6.19 -14.78 -4.32
C SER A 110 -7.51 -15.50 -4.66
N LEU A 111 -8.29 -15.88 -3.63
CA LEU A 111 -9.63 -16.45 -3.78
C LEU A 111 -10.61 -15.48 -4.44
N THR A 112 -10.48 -14.19 -4.13
CA THR A 112 -11.49 -13.17 -4.42
C THR A 112 -10.93 -12.01 -5.24
N GLU A 113 -9.68 -12.12 -5.71
CA GLU A 113 -9.10 -11.21 -6.69
C GLU A 113 -9.98 -11.10 -7.96
N GLY A 114 -10.39 -9.86 -8.27
CA GLY A 114 -11.28 -9.50 -9.35
C GLY A 114 -12.76 -9.78 -9.09
N TYR A 115 -13.15 -10.14 -7.86
CA TYR A 115 -14.55 -10.31 -7.46
C TYR A 115 -15.08 -9.04 -6.78
N TRP A 116 -16.38 -8.82 -6.89
CA TRP A 116 -17.15 -7.91 -6.03
C TRP A 116 -17.76 -8.69 -4.85
N PRO A 117 -18.05 -8.05 -3.70
CA PRO A 117 -18.56 -8.77 -2.52
C PRO A 117 -19.77 -9.70 -2.78
N PRO A 118 -20.79 -9.31 -3.58
CA PRO A 118 -21.88 -10.22 -3.91
C PRO A 118 -21.45 -11.44 -4.74
N GLU A 119 -20.42 -11.29 -5.59
CA GLU A 119 -19.88 -12.40 -6.38
C GLU A 119 -19.10 -13.39 -5.51
N ILE A 120 -18.44 -12.90 -4.46
CA ILE A 120 -17.76 -13.75 -3.47
C ILE A 120 -18.78 -14.64 -2.78
N VAL A 121 -19.85 -14.05 -2.25
CA VAL A 121 -20.94 -14.81 -1.61
C VAL A 121 -21.55 -15.83 -2.57
N ALA A 122 -21.79 -15.44 -3.83
CA ALA A 122 -22.34 -16.35 -4.84
C ALA A 122 -21.38 -17.51 -5.18
N ALA A 123 -20.08 -17.25 -5.24
CA ALA A 123 -19.08 -18.25 -5.61
C ALA A 123 -18.73 -19.22 -4.48
N TYR A 124 -18.71 -18.74 -3.24
CA TYR A 124 -18.25 -19.50 -2.07
C TYR A 124 -19.38 -19.93 -1.11
N GLY A 125 -20.63 -19.53 -1.39
CA GLY A 125 -21.80 -19.88 -0.56
C GLY A 125 -21.93 -19.03 0.71
N GLY A 126 -21.16 -17.96 0.82
CA GLY A 126 -21.06 -17.10 1.99
C GLY A 126 -19.82 -16.21 1.91
N GLU A 127 -19.64 -15.35 2.91
CA GLU A 127 -18.36 -14.66 3.12
C GLU A 127 -17.26 -15.68 3.47
N ILE A 128 -16.04 -15.40 3.03
CA ILE A 128 -14.85 -16.16 3.46
C ILE A 128 -14.68 -15.91 4.96
N SER A 129 -14.77 -16.95 5.77
CA SER A 129 -14.71 -16.87 7.24
C SER A 129 -13.48 -17.55 7.84
N ASP A 130 -12.75 -18.33 7.04
CA ASP A 130 -11.57 -19.09 7.45
C ASP A 130 -10.68 -19.42 6.23
N PHE A 131 -9.46 -19.92 6.47
CA PHE A 131 -8.56 -20.43 5.43
C PHE A 131 -9.01 -21.83 5.00
N PRO A 132 -9.49 -22.04 3.76
CA PRO A 132 -10.02 -23.34 3.34
C PRO A 132 -8.96 -24.45 3.45
N ALA A 133 -9.31 -25.60 4.01
CA ALA A 133 -8.41 -26.76 4.03
C ALA A 133 -8.17 -27.30 2.61
N ASP A 134 -6.94 -27.74 2.32
CA ASP A 134 -6.56 -28.32 1.03
C ASP A 134 -7.41 -29.55 0.62
N ASN A 135 -8.14 -30.14 1.58
CA ASN A 135 -8.98 -31.30 1.39
C ASN A 135 -10.48 -30.98 1.54
N GLY A 136 -11.00 -29.98 0.81
CA GLY A 136 -12.40 -30.03 0.35
C GLY A 136 -13.52 -29.53 1.28
N GLY A 137 -13.35 -28.42 2.00
CA GLY A 137 -14.50 -27.64 2.49
C GLY A 137 -14.40 -26.22 1.92
N THR A 138 -15.27 -25.71 1.05
CA THR A 138 -16.70 -26.00 0.82
C THR A 138 -16.91 -26.51 -0.61
N PRO A 139 -17.75 -27.54 -0.86
CA PRO A 139 -18.27 -27.79 -2.20
C PRO A 139 -18.91 -26.50 -2.74
N PRO A 140 -18.76 -26.12 -4.02
CA PRO A 140 -19.64 -25.12 -4.59
C PRO A 140 -21.07 -25.57 -4.29
N VAL A 141 -21.91 -24.68 -3.77
CA VAL A 141 -23.32 -24.97 -3.54
C VAL A 141 -23.87 -25.61 -4.81
N ARG A 142 -24.12 -26.93 -4.77
CA ARG A 142 -24.96 -27.60 -5.76
C ARG A 142 -26.32 -26.93 -5.63
N GLY A 143 -26.59 -25.94 -6.47
CA GLY A 143 -27.85 -25.19 -6.44
C GLY A 143 -27.76 -23.72 -6.78
N GLY A 144 -26.58 -23.10 -6.80
CA GLY A 144 -26.42 -21.80 -7.45
C GLY A 144 -26.64 -22.04 -8.94
N THR A 145 -27.77 -21.57 -9.48
CA THR A 145 -27.99 -21.55 -10.93
C THR A 145 -26.75 -20.94 -11.54
N GLY A 146 -25.94 -21.77 -12.21
CA GLY A 146 -24.80 -21.30 -12.96
C GLY A 146 -25.35 -20.33 -13.99
N ARG A 147 -25.41 -19.05 -13.66
CA ARG A 147 -25.53 -18.01 -14.66
C ARG A 147 -24.36 -18.29 -15.61
N PRO A 148 -24.61 -18.49 -16.91
CA PRO A 148 -23.54 -18.53 -17.88
C PRO A 148 -22.67 -17.29 -17.65
N GLY A 149 -21.40 -17.48 -17.26
CA GLY A 149 -20.47 -16.38 -16.95
C GLY A 149 -20.11 -16.15 -15.47
N GLY A 150 -20.64 -16.91 -14.50
CA GLY A 150 -20.23 -16.79 -13.09
C GLY A 150 -18.80 -17.28 -12.83
N ARG A 151 -18.01 -16.52 -12.04
CA ARG A 151 -16.63 -16.90 -11.65
C ARG A 151 -16.66 -18.12 -10.71
N ARG A 152 -15.67 -19.03 -10.84
CA ARG A 152 -15.59 -20.29 -10.08
C ARG A 152 -14.74 -20.13 -8.82
N ALA A 153 -15.16 -20.77 -7.73
CA ALA A 153 -14.38 -20.89 -6.50
C ALA A 153 -12.95 -21.39 -6.78
N ARG A 154 -11.98 -20.75 -6.13
CA ARG A 154 -10.54 -20.99 -6.28
C ARG A 154 -9.99 -21.68 -5.02
N ARG A 155 -8.72 -22.08 -5.07
CA ARG A 155 -7.96 -22.55 -3.92
C ARG A 155 -6.97 -21.46 -3.50
N PRO A 156 -6.76 -21.26 -2.19
CA PRO A 156 -5.84 -20.24 -1.71
C PRO A 156 -4.42 -20.64 -2.10
N ARG A 157 -3.68 -19.74 -2.76
CA ARG A 157 -2.27 -19.95 -3.13
C ARG A 157 -1.61 -18.59 -3.29
N THR A 158 -0.41 -18.45 -2.73
CA THR A 158 0.43 -17.28 -2.96
C THR A 158 0.59 -16.99 -4.46
N THR A 159 0.74 -15.71 -4.80
CA THR A 159 0.85 -15.19 -6.17
C THR A 159 2.25 -14.63 -6.42
N ASP A 160 2.36 -13.77 -7.44
CA ASP A 160 3.56 -12.97 -7.68
C ASP A 160 3.87 -12.03 -6.50
N ASP A 161 2.90 -11.68 -5.67
CA ASP A 161 3.11 -10.79 -4.52
C ASP A 161 4.09 -11.38 -3.51
N THR A 162 3.84 -12.61 -3.04
CA THR A 162 4.80 -13.32 -2.19
C THR A 162 6.10 -13.60 -2.93
N ALA A 163 6.04 -14.00 -4.21
CA ALA A 163 7.23 -14.35 -4.97
C ALA A 163 8.21 -13.17 -5.12
N PHE A 164 7.70 -11.97 -5.42
CA PHE A 164 8.50 -10.75 -5.48
C PHE A 164 9.04 -10.36 -4.10
N THR A 165 8.23 -10.48 -3.06
CA THR A 165 8.65 -10.19 -1.68
C THR A 165 9.84 -11.05 -1.27
N LEU A 166 9.75 -12.36 -1.51
CA LEU A 166 10.85 -13.29 -1.22
C LEU A 166 12.06 -13.03 -2.10
N LEU A 167 11.87 -12.70 -3.39
CA LEU A 167 12.96 -12.35 -4.30
C LEU A 167 13.76 -11.15 -3.79
N VAL A 168 13.07 -10.07 -3.40
CA VAL A 168 13.70 -8.86 -2.85
C VAL A 168 14.41 -9.17 -1.55
N GLY A 169 13.78 -9.92 -0.64
CA GLY A 169 14.41 -10.32 0.62
C GLY A 169 15.67 -11.18 0.42
N HIS A 170 15.64 -12.15 -0.49
CA HIS A 170 16.80 -12.98 -0.83
C HIS A 170 17.92 -12.19 -1.50
N SER A 171 17.60 -11.13 -2.25
CA SER A 171 18.61 -10.22 -2.78
C SER A 171 19.28 -9.42 -1.65
N ILE A 172 18.48 -8.81 -0.77
CA ILE A 172 18.98 -8.01 0.36
C ILE A 172 19.88 -8.85 1.28
N THR A 173 19.45 -10.06 1.63
CA THR A 173 20.23 -10.95 2.51
C THR A 173 21.53 -11.43 1.87
N ALA A 174 21.55 -11.64 0.55
CA ALA A 174 22.77 -12.00 -0.18
C ALA A 174 23.74 -10.82 -0.34
N CYS A 175 23.22 -9.60 -0.55
CA CYS A 175 24.01 -8.40 -0.82
C CYS A 175 24.34 -7.57 0.43
N GLY A 176 23.65 -7.80 1.55
CA GLY A 176 23.71 -7.00 2.77
C GLY A 176 23.10 -5.60 2.65
N ARG A 177 22.43 -5.30 1.53
CA ARG A 177 21.81 -4.00 1.17
C ARG A 177 20.77 -4.21 0.08
N VAL A 178 19.93 -3.20 -0.18
CA VAL A 178 19.14 -3.18 -1.42
C VAL A 178 20.08 -2.97 -2.61
N ASP A 179 20.12 -3.95 -3.51
CA ASP A 179 20.97 -3.94 -4.69
C ASP A 179 20.10 -4.16 -5.93
N GLU A 180 19.87 -3.08 -6.69
CA GLU A 180 18.97 -3.11 -7.86
C GLU A 180 19.45 -4.11 -8.92
N ASP A 181 20.76 -4.16 -9.20
CA ASP A 181 21.30 -5.04 -10.22
C ASP A 181 21.08 -6.51 -9.85
N ASP A 182 21.27 -6.88 -8.58
CA ASP A 182 20.98 -8.23 -8.11
C ASP A 182 19.48 -8.55 -8.13
N ILE A 183 18.61 -7.61 -7.76
CA ILE A 183 17.15 -7.76 -7.86
C ILE A 183 16.78 -8.03 -9.32
N VAL A 184 17.19 -7.17 -10.24
CA VAL A 184 16.83 -7.31 -11.66
C VAL A 184 17.39 -8.60 -12.26
N ARG A 185 18.64 -8.97 -11.93
CA ARG A 185 19.23 -10.24 -12.35
C ARG A 185 18.39 -11.45 -11.89
N ARG A 186 17.83 -11.41 -10.68
CA ARG A 186 16.96 -12.49 -10.18
C ARG A 186 15.62 -12.53 -10.87
N ILE A 187 15.05 -11.37 -11.19
CA ILE A 187 13.82 -11.30 -11.98
C ILE A 187 14.12 -11.91 -13.37
N LEU A 188 15.21 -11.50 -14.04
CA LEU A 188 15.69 -12.01 -15.34
C LEU A 188 15.97 -13.51 -15.41
N ALA A 189 16.29 -14.13 -14.28
CA ALA A 189 16.64 -15.54 -14.25
C ALA A 189 15.47 -16.47 -14.59
N ARG A 190 14.23 -16.10 -14.27
CA ARG A 190 13.05 -16.93 -14.54
C ARG A 190 11.74 -16.14 -14.47
N PRO A 191 10.69 -16.55 -15.22
CA PRO A 191 9.36 -15.99 -15.04
C PRO A 191 8.86 -16.11 -13.60
N ILE A 192 8.27 -15.04 -13.09
CA ILE A 192 7.64 -15.02 -11.76
C ILE A 192 6.23 -15.61 -11.90
N PRO A 193 5.85 -16.63 -11.11
CA PRO A 193 4.54 -17.26 -11.21
C PRO A 193 3.41 -16.24 -11.11
N LYS A 194 2.40 -16.38 -11.99
CA LYS A 194 1.21 -15.51 -12.10
C LYS A 194 1.46 -14.05 -12.48
N TRP A 195 2.71 -13.60 -12.62
CA TRP A 195 2.99 -12.26 -13.11
C TRP A 195 2.90 -12.19 -14.65
N PRO A 196 1.90 -11.51 -15.24
CA PRO A 196 1.75 -11.45 -16.70
C PRO A 196 2.78 -10.52 -17.36
N GLY A 197 3.40 -9.63 -16.58
CA GLY A 197 4.26 -8.56 -17.09
C GLY A 197 5.68 -8.99 -17.43
N TRP A 198 5.98 -10.30 -17.45
CA TRP A 198 7.36 -10.79 -17.48
C TRP A 198 8.08 -10.54 -18.79
N GLU A 199 7.46 -10.91 -19.90
CA GLU A 199 8.02 -10.75 -21.25
C GLU A 199 8.23 -9.27 -21.58
N GLU A 200 7.24 -8.43 -21.24
CA GLU A 200 7.32 -6.98 -21.41
C GLU A 200 8.47 -6.40 -20.58
N PHE A 201 8.66 -6.85 -19.32
CA PHE A 201 9.78 -6.43 -18.50
C PHE A 201 11.12 -6.80 -19.14
N CYS A 202 11.29 -8.04 -19.60
CA CYS A 202 12.51 -8.48 -20.28
C CYS A 202 12.82 -7.59 -21.50
N SER A 203 11.78 -7.30 -22.29
CA SER A 203 11.89 -6.44 -23.47
C SER A 203 12.29 -5.01 -23.11
N SER A 204 11.62 -4.36 -22.15
CA SER A 204 11.98 -3.01 -21.67
C SER A 204 13.40 -2.97 -21.13
N TRP A 205 13.78 -3.93 -20.30
CA TRP A 205 15.11 -3.98 -19.70
C TRP A 205 16.21 -4.16 -20.74
N SER A 206 15.99 -5.01 -21.75
CA SER A 206 16.95 -5.20 -22.86
C SER A 206 17.22 -3.91 -23.64
N ARG A 207 16.27 -2.96 -23.64
CA ARG A 207 16.38 -1.63 -24.25
C ARG A 207 16.94 -0.56 -23.29
N GLY A 208 17.24 -0.92 -22.04
CA GLY A 208 17.69 0.01 -21.01
C GLY A 208 16.58 0.94 -20.50
N GLU A 209 15.32 0.53 -20.61
CA GLU A 209 14.17 1.33 -20.22
C GLU A 209 13.60 0.89 -18.87
N PHE A 210 13.30 1.87 -18.01
CA PHE A 210 12.52 1.66 -16.79
C PHE A 210 11.03 1.71 -17.11
N GLN A 211 10.26 0.79 -16.54
CA GLN A 211 8.81 0.77 -16.72
C GLN A 211 8.13 1.73 -15.72
N THR A 212 7.16 2.51 -16.19
CA THR A 212 6.39 3.49 -15.40
C THR A 212 5.06 2.91 -14.92
N ARG A 213 5.03 1.61 -14.58
CA ARG A 213 3.80 0.95 -14.13
C ARG A 213 3.32 1.55 -12.81
N THR A 214 2.01 1.75 -12.73
CA THR A 214 1.30 2.31 -11.57
C THR A 214 0.49 1.27 -10.79
N GLY A 215 0.65 0.00 -11.16
CA GLY A 215 0.02 -1.11 -10.46
C GLY A 215 0.53 -1.24 -9.03
N THR A 216 -0.13 -2.09 -8.25
CA THR A 216 0.31 -2.41 -6.89
C THR A 216 1.71 -2.97 -6.86
N GLY A 217 2.17 -3.63 -7.94
CA GLY A 217 3.49 -4.25 -8.20
C GLY A 217 4.73 -3.70 -7.48
N GLY A 218 4.86 -2.40 -7.24
CA GLY A 218 5.94 -1.84 -6.41
C GLY A 218 5.73 -2.04 -4.91
N ALA A 219 4.51 -1.90 -4.43
CA ALA A 219 4.13 -1.79 -3.02
C ALA A 219 4.13 -3.12 -2.25
N MET A 220 3.76 -4.28 -2.83
CA MET A 220 3.77 -5.54 -2.05
C MET A 220 5.18 -6.03 -1.72
N ARG A 221 6.18 -5.74 -2.58
CA ARG A 221 7.51 -6.35 -2.48
C ARG A 221 8.43 -5.66 -1.48
N ILE A 222 7.97 -4.59 -0.82
CA ILE A 222 8.85 -3.73 -0.01
C ILE A 222 8.97 -4.16 1.45
N ALA A 223 8.21 -5.18 1.89
CA ALA A 223 8.26 -5.64 3.28
C ALA A 223 9.71 -5.89 3.78
N PRO A 224 10.61 -6.51 2.98
CA PRO A 224 12.02 -6.65 3.32
C PRO A 224 12.76 -5.31 3.52
N VAL A 225 12.43 -4.28 2.73
CA VAL A 225 13.00 -2.94 2.86
C VAL A 225 12.54 -2.29 4.17
N GLY A 226 11.24 -2.41 4.51
CA GLY A 226 10.72 -1.95 5.79
C GLY A 226 11.37 -2.63 7.00
N ILE A 227 11.60 -3.95 6.93
CA ILE A 227 12.32 -4.70 7.97
C ILE A 227 13.79 -4.24 8.07
N LEU A 228 14.45 -3.98 6.95
CA LEU A 228 15.86 -3.59 6.90
C LEU A 228 16.15 -2.24 7.58
N HIS A 229 15.28 -1.24 7.38
CA HIS A 229 15.57 0.14 7.76
C HIS A 229 14.93 0.53 9.10
N PRO A 230 15.70 0.80 10.17
CA PRO A 230 15.17 1.44 11.36
C PRO A 230 14.91 2.93 11.13
N ILE A 231 13.82 3.43 11.71
CA ILE A 231 13.45 4.85 11.68
C ILE A 231 13.51 5.38 13.11
N SER A 232 14.45 6.29 13.34
CA SER A 232 14.58 6.95 14.63
C SER A 232 13.49 8.01 14.79
N PRO A 233 13.00 8.25 16.03
CA PRO A 233 12.27 9.47 16.31
C PRO A 233 13.08 10.69 15.85
N GLY A 234 12.42 11.60 15.16
CA GLY A 234 12.95 12.89 14.75
C GLY A 234 13.04 13.87 15.92
N PRO A 235 13.50 15.10 15.68
CA PRO A 235 13.54 16.12 16.73
C PRO A 235 12.12 16.43 17.23
N GLU A 236 11.98 16.64 18.54
CA GLU A 236 10.74 17.21 19.10
C GLU A 236 10.47 18.56 18.45
N GLN A 237 9.26 18.73 17.92
CA GLN A 237 8.84 20.05 17.45
C GLN A 237 8.51 20.90 18.68
N GLY A 238 9.34 21.91 18.95
CA GLY A 238 9.11 22.86 20.02
C GLY A 238 7.75 23.57 19.89
N PRO A 239 7.26 24.22 20.96
CA PRO A 239 5.90 24.76 21.03
C PRO A 239 5.52 25.80 19.94
N GLY A 240 6.49 26.31 19.17
CA GLY A 240 6.32 27.29 18.10
C GLY A 240 6.11 26.73 16.67
N GLY A 241 6.20 25.41 16.44
CA GLY A 241 6.03 24.79 15.12
C GLY A 241 4.58 24.48 14.72
N ARG A 242 3.58 25.17 15.32
CA ARG A 242 2.15 24.82 15.29
C ARG A 242 1.38 25.17 14.01
N GLU A 243 2.05 25.32 12.87
CA GLU A 243 1.37 25.62 11.61
C GLU A 243 0.95 24.31 10.88
N GLY A 244 -0.02 23.60 11.46
CA GLY A 244 -0.66 22.45 10.81
C GLY A 244 -1.37 21.50 11.78
N PRO A 245 -2.27 20.61 11.30
CA PRO A 245 -3.00 19.65 12.13
C PRO A 245 -2.13 18.45 12.53
N GLN A 246 -0.95 18.71 13.06
CA GLN A 246 -0.06 17.71 13.66
C GLN A 246 -0.03 17.96 15.17
N GLY A 247 -0.58 17.02 15.93
CA GLY A 247 -0.54 17.05 17.39
C GLY A 247 0.88 16.95 17.95
N PRO A 248 1.05 17.03 19.28
CA PRO A 248 2.35 16.97 19.91
C PRO A 248 3.01 15.59 19.71
N GLY A 249 4.23 15.59 19.17
CA GLY A 249 5.08 14.41 19.04
C GLY A 249 6.29 14.70 18.15
N SER A 250 7.45 14.16 18.50
CA SER A 250 8.59 14.06 17.57
C SER A 250 8.14 13.29 16.33
N GLY A 251 8.18 13.91 15.15
CA GLY A 251 7.95 13.22 13.86
C GLY A 251 9.01 12.14 13.63
N GLU A 252 8.97 11.40 12.52
CA GLU A 252 10.04 10.46 12.18
C GLU A 252 11.29 11.19 11.63
N SER A 253 12.49 10.64 11.84
CA SER A 253 13.74 11.25 11.36
C SER A 253 13.74 11.40 9.82
N PRO A 254 13.85 12.62 9.28
CA PRO A 254 13.83 12.84 7.83
C PRO A 254 14.95 12.11 7.10
N ASP A 255 16.14 12.01 7.69
CA ASP A 255 17.29 11.34 7.06
C ASP A 255 17.11 9.82 6.99
N ASP A 256 16.47 9.23 8.00
CA ASP A 256 16.13 7.80 7.96
C ASP A 256 15.05 7.53 6.90
N LEU A 257 14.04 8.40 6.81
CA LEU A 257 13.02 8.31 5.76
C LEU A 257 13.61 8.46 4.37
N ARG A 258 14.51 9.42 4.12
CA ARG A 258 15.18 9.56 2.82
C ARG A 258 16.00 8.33 2.44
N ARG A 259 16.71 7.73 3.40
CA ARG A 259 17.44 6.48 3.18
C ARG A 259 16.50 5.33 2.82
N LEU A 260 15.38 5.21 3.54
CA LEU A 260 14.36 4.22 3.26
C LEU A 260 13.71 4.43 1.87
N ILE A 261 13.37 5.67 1.51
CA ILE A 261 12.78 6.02 0.21
C ILE A 261 13.75 5.69 -0.92
N ARG A 262 15.03 6.02 -0.78
CA ARG A 262 16.05 5.65 -1.79
C ARG A 262 16.09 4.15 -2.02
N ASP A 263 16.10 3.36 -0.95
CA ASP A 263 16.21 1.91 -1.05
C ASP A 263 14.89 1.28 -1.53
N VAL A 264 13.73 1.88 -1.21
CA VAL A 264 12.44 1.56 -1.86
C VAL A 264 12.51 1.80 -3.36
N THR A 265 13.00 2.96 -3.80
CA THR A 265 13.14 3.31 -5.22
C THR A 265 14.05 2.31 -5.95
N LEU A 266 15.17 1.88 -5.34
CA LEU A 266 16.03 0.84 -5.91
C LEU A 266 15.31 -0.51 -6.05
N ALA A 267 14.42 -0.86 -5.12
CA ALA A 267 13.67 -2.11 -5.17
C ALA A 267 12.52 -2.12 -6.19
N THR A 268 12.00 -0.95 -6.58
CA THR A 268 10.80 -0.83 -7.43
C THR A 268 11.07 -0.31 -8.83
N ARG A 269 12.01 0.62 -9.02
CA ARG A 269 12.15 1.42 -10.26
C ARG A 269 12.42 0.61 -11.53
N ALA A 270 12.98 -0.60 -11.43
CA ALA A 270 13.12 -1.47 -12.58
C ALA A 270 11.78 -1.76 -13.29
N SER A 271 10.68 -1.83 -12.53
CA SER A 271 9.34 -2.19 -13.03
C SER A 271 8.26 -1.14 -12.76
N HIS A 272 8.43 -0.33 -11.72
CA HIS A 272 7.46 0.64 -11.23
C HIS A 272 8.18 1.94 -10.87
N ASN A 273 8.55 2.70 -11.90
CA ASN A 273 9.28 3.96 -11.79
C ASN A 273 8.34 5.17 -11.93
N SER A 274 7.45 5.37 -10.96
CA SER A 274 6.53 6.51 -10.96
C SER A 274 6.38 7.09 -9.55
N PRO A 275 6.06 8.39 -9.40
CA PRO A 275 5.95 9.02 -8.09
C PRO A 275 4.88 8.35 -7.23
N SER A 276 3.71 8.02 -7.78
CA SER A 276 2.64 7.37 -7.01
C SER A 276 3.02 5.96 -6.55
N SER A 277 3.76 5.19 -7.37
CA SER A 277 4.20 3.85 -6.99
C SER A 277 5.28 3.90 -5.91
N VAL A 278 6.27 4.79 -6.04
CA VAL A 278 7.31 4.98 -5.03
C VAL A 278 6.73 5.51 -3.73
N ALA A 279 5.80 6.47 -3.79
CA ALA A 279 5.13 7.02 -2.60
C ALA A 279 4.31 5.96 -1.85
N ALA A 280 3.54 5.13 -2.57
CA ALA A 280 2.79 4.02 -2.01
C ALA A 280 3.70 2.97 -1.35
N SER A 281 4.80 2.65 -2.01
CA SER A 281 5.80 1.71 -1.51
C SER A 281 6.52 2.26 -0.26
N ALA A 282 6.90 3.55 -0.28
CA ALA A 282 7.52 4.23 0.85
C ALA A 282 6.58 4.30 2.07
N ALA A 283 5.29 4.51 1.85
CA ALA A 283 4.28 4.52 2.90
C ALA A 283 4.26 3.20 3.70
N LEU A 284 4.17 2.08 2.99
CA LEU A 284 4.20 0.76 3.61
C LEU A 284 5.54 0.48 4.28
N ALA A 285 6.66 0.81 3.62
CA ALA A 285 7.99 0.53 4.15
C ALA A 285 8.21 1.23 5.50
N ALA A 286 7.76 2.49 5.59
CA ALA A 286 7.83 3.26 6.81
C ALA A 286 6.94 2.69 7.92
N ALA A 287 5.69 2.32 7.60
CA ALA A 287 4.80 1.68 8.56
C ALA A 287 5.35 0.35 9.07
N TYR A 288 5.84 -0.51 8.17
CA TYR A 288 6.48 -1.78 8.51
C TYR A 288 7.68 -1.60 9.42
N SER A 289 8.57 -0.64 9.14
CA SER A 289 9.69 -0.35 10.03
C SER A 289 9.21 0.03 11.44
N VAL A 290 8.23 0.94 11.54
CA VAL A 290 7.70 1.37 12.83
C VAL A 290 7.07 0.22 13.61
N LEU A 291 6.30 -0.64 12.92
CA LEU A 291 5.65 -1.80 13.53
C LEU A 291 6.66 -2.87 13.98
N VAL A 292 7.72 -3.12 13.21
CA VAL A 292 8.84 -4.00 13.61
C VAL A 292 9.53 -3.46 14.87
N ASP A 293 9.56 -2.14 15.06
CA ASP A 293 10.04 -1.47 16.27
C ASP A 293 8.96 -1.33 17.37
N GLY A 294 7.85 -2.06 17.26
CA GLY A 294 6.81 -2.09 18.28
C GLY A 294 5.98 -0.81 18.40
N GLY A 295 6.02 0.06 17.38
CA GLY A 295 5.13 1.22 17.31
C GLY A 295 3.67 0.82 17.15
N ASP A 296 2.76 1.69 17.59
CA ASP A 296 1.33 1.50 17.42
C ASP A 296 0.84 1.83 15.99
N ALA A 297 -0.44 1.57 15.73
CA ALA A 297 -1.07 1.80 14.42
C ALA A 297 -1.07 3.27 13.99
N ASP A 298 -1.20 4.21 14.93
CA ASP A 298 -1.28 5.64 14.65
C ASP A 298 0.11 6.20 14.30
N ARG A 299 1.15 5.79 15.02
CA ARG A 299 2.54 6.08 14.66
C ARG A 299 2.89 5.47 13.30
N ALA A 300 2.52 4.22 13.04
CA ALA A 300 2.77 3.57 11.76
C ALA A 300 2.12 4.34 10.59
N LEU A 301 0.87 4.79 10.75
CA LEU A 301 0.17 5.59 9.74
C LEU A 301 0.76 7.00 9.60
N ARG A 302 1.19 7.65 10.69
CA ARG A 302 1.92 8.93 10.60
C ARG A 302 3.22 8.77 9.80
N ALA A 303 4.01 7.74 10.10
CA ALA A 303 5.24 7.45 9.37
C ALA A 303 4.96 7.20 7.88
N ALA A 304 3.89 6.45 7.58
CA ALA A 304 3.45 6.20 6.22
C ALA A 304 3.08 7.49 5.47
N VAL A 305 2.30 8.39 6.09
CA VAL A 305 1.94 9.69 5.52
C VAL A 305 3.19 10.52 5.25
N THR A 306 4.11 10.63 6.23
CA THR A 306 5.33 11.43 6.09
C THR A 306 6.24 10.88 4.99
N ALA A 307 6.40 9.56 4.90
CA ALA A 307 7.21 8.91 3.87
C ALA A 307 6.63 9.10 2.46
N ALA A 308 5.33 8.90 2.29
CA ALA A 308 4.64 9.13 1.01
C ALA A 308 4.77 10.59 0.56
N ASP A 309 4.53 11.53 1.48
CA ASP A 309 4.60 12.96 1.23
C ASP A 309 6.01 13.43 0.89
N LEU A 310 7.03 12.86 1.54
CA LEU A 310 8.42 13.12 1.23
C LEU A 310 8.81 12.55 -0.14
N ALA A 311 8.39 11.33 -0.45
CA ALA A 311 8.63 10.68 -1.75
C ALA A 311 7.96 11.44 -2.91
N GLU A 312 6.74 11.95 -2.72
CA GLU A 312 6.04 12.78 -3.72
C GLU A 312 6.75 14.12 -3.96
N ARG A 313 7.19 14.80 -2.89
CA ARG A 313 7.84 16.12 -3.00
C ARG A 313 9.26 16.08 -3.55
N GLU A 314 10.03 15.06 -3.18
CA GLU A 314 11.44 14.92 -3.59
C GLU A 314 11.59 14.10 -4.89
N TRP A 315 10.48 13.83 -5.59
CA TRP A 315 10.51 13.14 -6.88
C TRP A 315 11.14 14.01 -7.97
N GLU A 316 12.17 13.49 -8.64
CA GLU A 316 12.89 14.18 -9.72
C GLU A 316 12.45 13.76 -11.13
N GLY A 317 11.55 12.78 -11.25
CA GLY A 317 11.05 12.27 -12.53
C GLY A 317 9.80 13.01 -13.04
N PRO A 318 9.24 12.58 -14.19
CA PRO A 318 7.95 13.09 -14.65
C PRO A 318 6.84 12.75 -13.64
N ASP A 319 5.90 13.68 -13.48
CA ASP A 319 4.64 13.42 -12.78
C ASP A 319 3.84 12.36 -13.56
N ASP A 320 3.25 11.40 -12.85
CA ASP A 320 2.36 10.40 -13.45
C ASP A 320 0.89 10.87 -13.49
N LEU A 321 0.62 12.10 -13.05
CA LEU A 321 -0.72 12.71 -12.92
C LEU A 321 -1.67 11.87 -12.08
N CYS A 322 -1.13 10.95 -11.28
CA CYS A 322 -1.91 10.09 -10.44
C CYS A 322 -2.18 10.77 -9.11
N PRO A 323 -3.35 10.53 -8.52
CA PRO A 323 -3.73 11.26 -7.32
C PRO A 323 -2.87 10.89 -6.10
N SER A 324 -2.50 11.89 -5.29
CA SER A 324 -1.56 11.76 -4.16
C SER A 324 -1.96 10.66 -3.17
N VAL A 325 -0.99 9.78 -2.88
CA VAL A 325 -1.07 8.72 -1.87
C VAL A 325 -1.08 9.36 -0.48
N ALA A 326 -0.20 10.33 -0.23
CA ALA A 326 -0.10 11.00 1.07
C ALA A 326 -1.43 11.68 1.46
N ARG A 327 -2.09 12.36 0.52
CA ARG A 327 -3.42 12.98 0.76
C ARG A 327 -4.48 11.93 1.07
N ARG A 328 -4.48 10.79 0.39
CA ARG A 328 -5.42 9.70 0.69
C ARG A 328 -5.18 9.05 2.04
N LEU A 329 -3.93 8.83 2.44
CA LEU A 329 -3.62 8.29 3.75
C LEU A 329 -4.04 9.23 4.89
N ARG A 330 -3.88 10.56 4.70
CA ARG A 330 -4.44 11.56 5.64
C ARG A 330 -5.96 11.46 5.71
N TRP A 331 -6.63 11.28 4.57
CA TRP A 331 -8.07 11.09 4.53
C TRP A 331 -8.51 9.82 5.27
N VAL A 332 -7.82 8.69 5.04
CA VAL A 332 -8.05 7.43 5.75
C VAL A 332 -7.92 7.63 7.26
N ARG A 333 -6.84 8.27 7.72
CA ARG A 333 -6.62 8.58 9.15
C ARG A 333 -7.78 9.36 9.78
N ALA A 334 -8.37 10.29 9.03
CA ALA A 334 -9.43 11.16 9.52
C ALA A 334 -10.83 10.51 9.47
N ASN A 335 -11.05 9.49 8.64
CA ASN A 335 -12.40 8.99 8.31
C ASN A 335 -12.63 7.52 8.65
N VAL A 336 -11.59 6.76 8.99
CA VAL A 336 -11.70 5.33 9.28
C VAL A 336 -11.31 5.06 10.72
N GLY A 337 -12.27 4.52 11.49
CA GLY A 337 -12.08 4.12 12.88
C GLY A 337 -12.07 2.61 13.05
N ARG A 338 -11.65 2.14 14.23
CA ARG A 338 -11.67 0.73 14.61
C ARG A 338 -13.11 0.17 14.52
N GLY A 339 -13.25 -1.05 14.00
CA GLY A 339 -14.54 -1.71 13.82
C GLY A 339 -15.35 -1.23 12.61
N THR A 340 -14.79 -0.42 11.71
CA THR A 340 -15.48 -0.04 10.47
C THR A 340 -15.73 -1.28 9.61
N SER A 341 -16.99 -1.60 9.32
CA SER A 341 -17.36 -2.77 8.52
C SER A 341 -16.99 -2.61 7.04
N ILE A 342 -17.01 -3.72 6.29
CA ILE A 342 -16.86 -3.74 4.82
C ILE A 342 -17.84 -2.74 4.15
N ALA A 343 -19.10 -2.74 4.57
CA ALA A 343 -20.10 -1.80 4.06
C ALA A 343 -19.73 -0.34 4.38
N GLY A 344 -19.21 -0.07 5.58
CA GLY A 344 -18.72 1.24 6.00
C GLY A 344 -17.52 1.72 5.17
N LEU A 345 -16.55 0.84 4.91
CA LEU A 345 -15.40 1.13 4.05
C LEU A 345 -15.85 1.45 2.62
N ARG A 346 -16.76 0.67 2.05
CA ARG A 346 -17.31 0.91 0.71
C ARG A 346 -18.13 2.19 0.62
N GLY A 347 -18.98 2.46 1.61
CA GLY A 347 -19.76 3.70 1.69
C GLY A 347 -18.90 4.96 1.80
N ARG A 348 -17.63 4.79 2.18
CA ARG A 348 -16.58 5.81 2.24
C ARG A 348 -15.78 5.97 0.95
N GLY A 349 -16.05 5.16 -0.07
CA GLY A 349 -15.29 5.15 -1.32
C GLY A 349 -13.92 4.48 -1.19
N ILE A 350 -13.68 3.69 -0.14
CA ILE A 350 -12.49 2.83 -0.08
C ILE A 350 -12.69 1.69 -1.06
N ASN A 351 -11.84 1.66 -2.08
CA ASN A 351 -11.90 0.71 -3.17
C ASN A 351 -10.58 -0.06 -3.24
N PRO A 352 -10.57 -1.39 -3.09
CA PRO A 352 -9.37 -2.22 -3.29
C PRO A 352 -9.05 -2.34 -4.78
N GLY A 353 -8.62 -1.25 -5.41
CA GLY A 353 -8.28 -1.22 -6.84
C GLY A 353 -6.86 -1.70 -7.13
N PHE A 354 -6.55 -2.01 -8.38
CA PHE A 354 -5.24 -2.52 -8.83
C PHE A 354 -4.15 -1.44 -8.93
N ARG A 355 -4.48 -0.18 -8.61
CA ARG A 355 -3.52 0.93 -8.64
C ARG A 355 -2.95 1.18 -7.26
N ALA A 356 -1.68 1.53 -7.20
CA ALA A 356 -0.97 1.73 -5.94
C ALA A 356 -1.66 2.78 -5.02
N TRP A 357 -2.20 3.86 -5.59
CA TRP A 357 -2.93 4.89 -4.83
C TRP A 357 -4.35 4.50 -4.42
N GLU A 358 -4.85 3.33 -4.83
CA GLU A 358 -6.15 2.78 -4.41
C GLU A 358 -5.92 1.69 -3.37
N ALA A 359 -5.08 0.71 -3.70
CA ALA A 359 -4.81 -0.46 -2.88
C ALA A 359 -4.13 -0.12 -1.56
N VAL A 360 -3.11 0.75 -1.57
CA VAL A 360 -2.37 1.08 -0.34
C VAL A 360 -3.25 1.83 0.66
N PRO A 361 -4.00 2.89 0.28
CA PRO A 361 -4.97 3.48 1.19
C PRO A 361 -6.07 2.52 1.65
N ALA A 362 -6.52 1.59 0.80
CA ALA A 362 -7.47 0.56 1.20
C ALA A 362 -6.87 -0.39 2.25
N ALA A 363 -5.63 -0.83 2.09
CA ALA A 363 -4.92 -1.66 3.06
C ALA A 363 -4.77 -0.95 4.41
N PHE A 364 -4.41 0.33 4.43
CA PHE A 364 -4.37 1.13 5.66
C PHE A 364 -5.75 1.32 6.29
N ALA A 365 -6.80 1.54 5.49
CA ALA A 365 -8.16 1.65 6.01
C ALA A 365 -8.61 0.35 6.68
N ILE A 366 -8.33 -0.80 6.08
CA ILE A 366 -8.62 -2.12 6.65
C ILE A 366 -7.80 -2.35 7.92
N PHE A 367 -6.52 -2.00 7.93
CA PHE A 367 -5.65 -2.09 9.11
C PHE A 367 -6.15 -1.22 10.28
N LEU A 368 -6.64 0.00 10.02
CA LEU A 368 -7.24 0.84 11.06
C LEU A 368 -8.57 0.28 11.57
N ALA A 369 -9.37 -0.29 10.68
CA ALA A 369 -10.63 -0.94 11.04
C ALA A 369 -10.39 -2.22 11.86
N HIS A 370 -9.39 -3.01 11.49
CA HIS A 370 -9.09 -4.32 12.03
C HIS A 370 -7.59 -4.48 12.30
N GLN A 371 -7.22 -4.45 13.58
CA GLN A 371 -5.82 -4.60 14.04
C GLN A 371 -5.47 -6.04 14.46
N SER A 372 -6.35 -7.00 14.13
CA SER A 372 -6.06 -8.44 14.17
C SER A 372 -5.73 -8.89 12.75
N ALA A 373 -4.65 -9.63 12.57
CA ALA A 373 -4.22 -10.12 11.26
C ALA A 373 -5.30 -10.99 10.61
N ARG A 374 -5.91 -11.90 11.38
CA ARG A 374 -7.06 -12.71 10.94
C ARG A 374 -8.18 -11.83 10.37
N GLU A 375 -8.63 -10.85 11.15
CA GLU A 375 -9.78 -10.01 10.78
C GLU A 375 -9.45 -9.06 9.62
N ALA A 376 -8.24 -8.51 9.58
CA ALA A 376 -7.79 -7.65 8.48
C ALA A 376 -7.72 -8.42 7.16
N ILE A 377 -7.17 -9.63 7.17
CA ILE A 377 -7.05 -10.49 5.98
C ILE A 377 -8.45 -10.91 5.50
N LEU A 378 -9.36 -11.32 6.39
CA LEU A 378 -10.74 -11.66 6.01
C LEU A 378 -11.51 -10.46 5.49
N CYS A 379 -11.35 -9.28 6.11
CA CYS A 379 -11.97 -8.04 5.65
C CYS A 379 -11.53 -7.70 4.22
N ALA A 380 -10.22 -7.70 3.95
CA ALA A 380 -9.68 -7.46 2.62
C ALA A 380 -10.15 -8.49 1.59
N THR A 381 -10.10 -9.78 1.95
CA THR A 381 -10.55 -10.88 1.10
C THR A 381 -12.02 -10.70 0.71
N ASN A 382 -12.90 -10.38 1.66
CA ASN A 382 -14.34 -10.19 1.39
C ASN A 382 -14.69 -8.83 0.77
N LEU A 383 -13.79 -7.84 0.84
CA LEU A 383 -13.95 -6.57 0.13
C LEU A 383 -13.79 -6.75 -1.39
N GLY A 384 -13.00 -7.74 -1.82
CA GLY A 384 -12.78 -8.07 -3.23
C GLY A 384 -11.79 -7.14 -3.93
N GLY A 385 -11.93 -6.97 -5.25
CA GLY A 385 -11.03 -6.14 -6.06
C GLY A 385 -9.63 -6.76 -6.20
N ASP A 386 -8.57 -5.99 -5.98
CA ASP A 386 -7.17 -6.44 -5.91
C ASP A 386 -6.88 -7.14 -4.57
N ALA A 387 -7.67 -8.19 -4.29
CA ALA A 387 -7.85 -8.72 -2.95
C ALA A 387 -6.59 -9.41 -2.39
N ASP A 388 -5.80 -10.09 -3.22
CA ASP A 388 -4.51 -10.69 -2.84
C ASP A 388 -3.53 -9.61 -2.38
N SER A 389 -3.33 -8.57 -3.17
CA SER A 389 -2.45 -7.45 -2.85
C SER A 389 -2.91 -6.68 -1.61
N VAL A 390 -4.20 -6.34 -1.53
CA VAL A 390 -4.74 -5.59 -0.38
C VAL A 390 -4.73 -6.42 0.90
N ALA A 391 -5.08 -7.72 0.83
CA ALA A 391 -5.02 -8.60 1.99
C ALA A 391 -3.58 -8.87 2.45
N SER A 392 -2.64 -9.00 1.51
CA SER A 392 -1.21 -9.11 1.79
C SER A 392 -0.70 -7.89 2.56
N MET A 393 -0.98 -6.68 2.09
CA MET A 393 -0.53 -5.44 2.74
C MET A 393 -1.22 -5.21 4.10
N ALA A 394 -2.55 -5.34 4.17
CA ALA A 394 -3.30 -5.17 5.42
C ALA A 394 -2.93 -6.23 6.46
N GLY A 395 -2.77 -7.48 6.02
CA GLY A 395 -2.34 -8.60 6.84
C GLY A 395 -0.93 -8.43 7.38
N ALA A 396 0.01 -7.95 6.57
CA ALA A 396 1.37 -7.64 7.00
C ALA A 396 1.41 -6.53 8.07
N LEU A 397 0.65 -5.45 7.88
CA LEU A 397 0.52 -4.38 8.88
C LEU A 397 -0.05 -4.91 10.19
N ALA A 398 -1.15 -5.65 10.14
CA ALA A 398 -1.82 -6.18 11.32
C ALA A 398 -1.00 -7.27 12.03
N ALA A 399 -0.33 -8.16 11.29
CA ALA A 399 0.52 -9.20 11.87
C ALA A 399 1.79 -8.63 12.51
N ALA A 400 2.40 -7.59 11.94
CA ALA A 400 3.51 -6.89 12.57
C ALA A 400 3.08 -6.17 13.87
N LEU A 401 1.85 -5.65 13.92
CA LEU A 401 1.28 -5.01 15.12
C LEU A 401 0.92 -6.03 16.21
N ALA A 402 0.30 -7.15 15.84
CA ALA A 402 -0.19 -8.18 16.75
C ALA A 402 0.16 -9.58 16.22
N PRO A 403 1.40 -10.07 16.43
CA PRO A 403 1.86 -11.36 15.91
C PRO A 403 0.94 -12.54 16.25
N ASP A 404 0.45 -12.61 17.49
CA ASP A 404 -0.42 -13.69 17.98
C ASP A 404 -1.81 -13.73 17.32
N SER A 405 -2.18 -12.69 16.58
CA SER A 405 -3.48 -12.61 15.89
C SER A 405 -3.48 -13.28 14.51
N LEU A 406 -2.34 -13.76 14.03
CA LEU A 406 -2.22 -14.52 12.79
C LEU A 406 -2.27 -16.02 13.09
N PRO A 407 -3.30 -16.77 12.63
CA PRO A 407 -3.42 -18.19 12.93
C PRO A 407 -2.26 -19.00 12.33
N VAL A 408 -1.58 -19.80 13.15
CA VAL A 408 -0.41 -20.61 12.74
C VAL A 408 -0.78 -21.58 11.63
N GLU A 409 -1.97 -22.17 11.71
CA GLU A 409 -2.49 -23.09 10.70
C GLU A 409 -2.71 -22.41 9.33
N TRP A 410 -2.95 -21.10 9.29
CA TRP A 410 -3.02 -20.36 8.03
C TRP A 410 -1.63 -20.17 7.43
N VAL A 411 -0.62 -19.92 8.27
CA VAL A 411 0.78 -19.79 7.86
C VAL A 411 1.26 -21.10 7.23
N GLU A 412 1.01 -22.23 7.89
CA GLU A 412 1.39 -23.56 7.40
C GLU A 412 0.75 -23.88 6.04
N ARG A 413 -0.54 -23.55 5.87
CA ARG A 413 -1.27 -23.78 4.61
C ARG A 413 -0.81 -22.85 3.49
N ALA A 414 -0.53 -21.58 3.79
CA ALA A 414 -0.11 -20.61 2.77
C ALA A 414 1.32 -20.86 2.27
N LEU A 415 2.25 -21.15 3.18
CA LEU A 415 3.67 -21.24 2.88
C LEU A 415 4.15 -22.66 2.56
N GLY A 416 3.47 -23.69 3.06
CA GLY A 416 3.92 -25.07 2.94
C GLY A 416 5.35 -25.25 3.45
N ARG A 417 6.30 -25.49 2.55
CA ARG A 417 7.74 -25.69 2.88
C ARG A 417 8.61 -24.43 2.73
N GLN A 418 8.02 -23.28 2.41
CA GLN A 418 8.76 -22.05 2.20
C GLN A 418 9.36 -21.53 3.52
N LYS A 419 10.67 -21.26 3.53
CA LYS A 419 11.43 -20.81 4.70
C LYS A 419 11.37 -19.30 4.89
N VAL A 420 10.17 -18.77 5.12
CA VAL A 420 9.96 -17.32 5.26
C VAL A 420 10.50 -16.78 6.58
N SER A 421 10.44 -17.57 7.65
CA SER A 421 10.98 -17.19 8.96
C SER A 421 12.51 -16.98 8.91
N ASP A 422 13.26 -17.92 8.32
CA ASP A 422 14.72 -17.80 8.12
C ASP A 422 15.10 -16.49 7.40
N LEU A 423 14.29 -16.11 6.39
CA LEU A 423 14.50 -14.87 5.64
C LEU A 423 14.22 -13.61 6.49
N ALA A 424 13.11 -13.59 7.23
CA ALA A 424 12.77 -12.48 8.12
C ALA A 424 13.85 -12.26 9.20
N GLU A 425 14.34 -13.35 9.80
CA GLU A 425 15.39 -13.30 10.81
C GLU A 425 16.71 -12.76 10.24
N ALA A 426 17.09 -13.18 9.04
CA ALA A 426 18.28 -12.67 8.36
C ALA A 426 18.17 -11.16 8.04
N LEU A 427 17.00 -10.71 7.59
CA LEU A 427 16.73 -9.27 7.36
C LEU A 427 16.79 -8.47 8.66
N TYR A 428 16.19 -8.99 9.73
CA TYR A 428 16.23 -8.34 11.05
C TYR A 428 17.66 -8.32 11.63
N ALA A 429 18.46 -9.36 11.41
CA ALA A 429 19.86 -9.37 11.82
C ALA A 429 20.67 -8.25 11.13
N LEU A 430 20.45 -8.00 9.84
CA LEU A 430 21.04 -6.86 9.12
C LEU A 430 20.60 -5.51 9.72
N ARG A 431 19.31 -5.35 10.03
CA ARG A 431 18.76 -4.17 10.72
C ARG A 431 19.51 -3.90 12.03
N MET A 432 19.72 -4.94 12.84
CA MET A 432 20.41 -4.82 14.13
C MET A 432 21.91 -4.53 13.98
N GLY A 433 22.56 -5.09 12.96
CA GLY A 433 23.94 -4.74 12.60
C GLY A 433 24.10 -3.24 12.30
N ALA A 434 23.19 -2.68 11.51
CA ALA A 434 23.19 -1.25 11.18
C ALA A 434 22.98 -0.35 12.40
N ARG A 435 22.15 -0.77 13.38
CA ARG A 435 21.95 -0.03 14.64
C ARG A 435 23.21 0.06 15.48
N ARG A 436 23.96 -1.05 15.60
CA ARG A 436 25.21 -1.09 16.39
C ARG A 436 26.24 -0.10 15.85
N ILE A 437 26.42 -0.06 14.54
CA ILE A 437 27.36 0.88 13.87
C ILE A 437 26.97 2.34 14.14
N ARG A 438 25.67 2.67 14.12
CA ARG A 438 25.21 4.04 14.41
C ARG A 438 25.39 4.43 15.88
N GLY A 439 25.18 3.49 16.80
CA GLY A 439 25.40 3.70 18.23
C GLY A 439 26.85 4.00 18.58
N THR A 440 27.81 3.34 17.90
CA THR A 440 29.25 3.56 18.11
C THR A 440 29.77 4.88 17.53
N HIS A 441 29.04 5.54 16.63
CA HIS A 441 29.42 6.84 16.06
C HIS A 441 28.78 8.04 16.79
N ARG A 442 27.85 7.80 17.72
CA ARG A 442 27.18 8.83 18.54
C ARG A 442 27.70 8.88 19.98
N ALA A 443 28.46 7.88 20.42
CA ALA A 443 29.23 7.88 21.67
C ALA A 443 30.64 8.41 21.38
#